data_AF-A0AAD8V8K1-F1
#
_entry.id   AF-A0AAD8V8K1-F1
#
_cell.length_a   1.000
_cell.length_b   1.000
_cell.length_c   1.000
_cell.angle_alpha   90.00
_cell.angle_beta   90.00
_cell.angle_gamma   90.00
#
_symmetry.space_group_name_H-M   'P 1'
#
loop_
_entity.id
_entity.type
_entity.pdbx_description
1 polymer ?
#
loop_
_entity_poly.entity_id
_entity_poly.type
_entity_poly.pdbx_seq_one_letter_code
_entity_poly.pdbx_strand_id
1 'polypeptide(L)'
;MKRVIEFTLHVNAMKFRSKIVYLNEQAEINLQDEATLPHPLWKALPQEIRLMVLKELKPLANKKRQMAHWASVSKEWQYFLEPEIFDTVRICSLGSDIDRIGQIVRGYRGKLASKISLHVGMIEYTGAEYAQPEDSDTITANNLALAEALTALFSILSN
;
A
#
# COMPACT_ATOMS: atom_id res chain seq x y z
N MET A 1 -3.48 -21.07 -19.40
CA MET A 1 -2.90 -20.77 -18.07
C MET A 1 -2.09 -19.50 -18.25
N LYS A 2 -2.49 -18.38 -17.62
CA LYS A 2 -1.87 -17.07 -17.85
C LYS A 2 -0.44 -17.03 -17.31
N ARG A 3 0.54 -16.70 -18.16
CA ARG A 3 1.89 -16.36 -17.71
C ARG A 3 1.90 -14.90 -17.26
N VAL A 4 2.43 -14.65 -16.07
CA VAL A 4 2.67 -13.31 -15.54
C VAL A 4 4.13 -13.27 -15.15
N ILE A 5 4.86 -12.28 -15.66
CA ILE A 5 6.21 -11.98 -15.16
C ILE A 5 6.06 -10.91 -14.09
N GLU A 6 6.53 -11.22 -12.86
CA GLU A 6 6.57 -10.29 -11.74
C GLU A 6 7.97 -9.68 -11.62
N PHE A 7 8.06 -8.37 -11.81
CA PHE A 7 9.25 -7.59 -11.53
C PHE A 7 9.06 -6.84 -10.22
N THR A 8 10.02 -6.96 -9.29
CA THR A 8 9.98 -6.20 -8.03
C THR A 8 11.13 -5.22 -7.96
N LEU A 9 10.81 -3.94 -7.85
CA LEU A 9 11.75 -2.85 -7.61
C LEU A 9 11.78 -2.53 -6.11
N HIS A 10 12.97 -2.52 -5.52
CA HIS A 10 13.17 -2.03 -4.15
C HIS A 10 13.39 -0.52 -4.18
N VAL A 11 12.46 0.22 -3.58
CA VAL A 11 12.53 1.67 -3.46
C VAL A 11 13.19 1.96 -2.11
N ASN A 12 14.48 2.29 -2.12
CA ASN A 12 15.19 2.72 -0.91
C ASN A 12 14.64 4.09 -0.46
N ALA A 13 13.63 4.09 0.40
CA ALA A 13 13.15 5.30 1.04
C ALA A 13 14.24 5.82 2.00
N MET A 14 14.94 6.88 1.58
CA MET A 14 15.85 7.67 2.40
C MET A 14 15.16 8.14 3.69
N LYS A 15 15.77 7.77 4.82
CA LYS A 15 15.72 8.33 6.19
C LYS A 15 14.77 9.52 6.42
N PHE A 16 13.83 9.35 7.35
CA PHE A 16 13.39 10.46 8.22
C PHE A 16 13.10 9.98 9.64
N ARG A 17 13.83 10.56 10.62
CA ARG A 17 13.50 10.48 12.05
C ARG A 17 12.30 11.39 12.30
N SER A 18 11.16 10.87 12.74
CA SER A 18 10.11 11.71 13.33
C SER A 18 10.43 11.95 14.80
N LYS A 19 10.69 13.21 15.15
CA LYS A 19 10.69 13.66 16.55
C LYS A 19 9.23 13.90 16.94
N ILE A 20 8.68 13.07 17.82
CA ILE A 20 7.40 13.35 18.47
C ILE A 20 7.65 14.56 19.37
N VAL A 21 6.97 15.67 19.09
CA VAL A 21 6.93 16.86 19.96
C VAL A 21 5.74 16.65 20.88
N TYR A 22 6.01 16.53 22.18
CA TYR A 22 4.99 16.45 23.21
C TYR A 22 4.44 17.85 23.47
N LEU A 23 3.16 18.05 23.20
CA LEU A 23 2.39 19.14 23.81
C LEU A 23 1.73 18.57 25.05
N ASN A 24 2.28 18.95 26.20
CA ASN A 24 1.72 18.67 27.50
C ASN A 24 0.67 19.77 27.79
N GLU A 25 -0.61 19.44 27.64
CA GLU A 25 -1.67 20.23 28.24
C GLU A 25 -2.29 19.39 29.35
N GLN A 26 -1.97 19.76 30.58
CA GLN A 26 -2.66 19.29 31.76
C GLN A 26 -4.11 19.80 31.69
N ALA A 27 -5.06 18.89 31.48
CA ALA A 27 -6.45 19.15 31.74
C ALA A 27 -6.78 18.55 33.12
N GLU A 28 -6.88 19.42 34.12
CA GLU A 28 -7.51 19.11 35.40
C GLU A 28 -8.96 18.69 35.14
N ILE A 29 -9.32 17.46 35.54
CA ILE A 29 -10.68 16.96 35.41
C ILE A 29 -11.44 17.39 36.66
N ASN A 30 -12.25 18.45 36.52
CA ASN A 30 -13.31 18.74 37.47
C ASN A 30 -14.50 17.82 37.17
N LEU A 31 -14.76 16.90 38.11
CA LEU A 31 -15.92 16.02 38.11
C LEU A 31 -17.16 16.79 38.56
N GLN A 32 -17.99 17.24 37.63
CA GLN A 32 -19.43 17.48 37.80
C GLN A 32 -20.00 18.01 36.48
N ASP A 33 -20.65 17.16 35.69
CA ASP A 33 -22.12 17.20 35.46
C ASP A 33 -22.48 16.26 34.30
N GLU A 34 -23.52 15.44 34.50
CA GLU A 34 -24.01 14.45 33.54
C GLU A 34 -24.85 15.13 32.44
N ALA A 35 -24.31 15.19 31.22
CA ALA A 35 -25.11 15.21 29.99
C ALA A 35 -24.29 14.54 28.88
N THR A 36 -24.57 13.25 28.68
CA THR A 36 -23.90 12.33 27.76
C THR A 36 -23.94 12.79 26.30
N LEU A 37 -22.90 13.50 25.87
CA LEU A 37 -22.44 13.45 24.49
C LEU A 37 -21.66 12.14 24.30
N PRO A 38 -21.88 11.36 23.23
CA PRO A 38 -21.06 10.20 22.95
C PRO A 38 -19.68 10.71 22.52
N HIS A 39 -18.80 10.97 23.49
CA HIS A 39 -17.38 11.00 23.20
C HIS A 39 -17.08 9.66 22.51
N PRO A 40 -16.55 9.66 21.28
CA PRO A 40 -16.30 8.41 20.58
C PRO A 40 -15.42 7.57 21.50
N LEU A 41 -15.96 6.44 21.98
CA LEU A 41 -15.39 5.57 23.03
C LEU A 41 -13.89 5.33 22.81
N TRP A 42 -13.48 5.29 21.54
CA TRP A 42 -12.09 5.23 21.12
C TRP A 42 -11.19 6.29 21.75
N LYS A 43 -11.56 7.59 21.69
CA LYS A 43 -10.72 8.69 22.19
C LYS A 43 -10.70 8.83 23.70
N ALA A 44 -11.66 8.21 24.40
CA ALA A 44 -11.64 8.13 25.85
C ALA A 44 -10.61 7.10 26.37
N LEU A 45 -10.17 6.17 25.53
CA LEU A 45 -9.15 5.19 25.90
C LEU A 45 -7.75 5.82 25.95
N PRO A 46 -6.93 5.46 26.96
CA PRO A 46 -5.51 5.79 26.97
C PRO A 46 -4.81 5.36 25.68
N GLN A 47 -3.78 6.11 25.28
CA GLN A 47 -3.07 5.86 24.04
C GLN A 47 -2.47 4.45 23.99
N GLU A 48 -1.99 3.95 25.12
CA GLU A 48 -1.40 2.62 25.29
C GLU A 48 -2.43 1.55 24.92
N ILE A 49 -3.66 1.67 25.42
CA ILE A 49 -4.75 0.74 25.16
C ILE A 49 -5.16 0.79 23.69
N ARG A 50 -5.30 1.99 23.12
CA ARG A 50 -5.58 2.16 21.68
C ARG A 50 -4.52 1.49 20.81
N LEU A 51 -3.24 1.68 21.14
CA LEU A 51 -2.13 1.05 20.42
C LEU A 51 -2.12 -0.47 20.58
N MET A 52 -2.45 -0.99 21.76
CA MET A 52 -2.60 -2.44 21.96
C MET A 52 -3.73 -3.00 21.08
N VAL A 53 -4.90 -2.36 21.05
CA VAL A 53 -6.00 -2.79 20.18
C VAL A 53 -5.58 -2.78 18.71
N LEU A 54 -4.91 -1.73 18.24
CA LEU A 54 -4.43 -1.66 16.86
C LEU A 54 -3.38 -2.73 16.53
N LYS A 55 -2.50 -3.04 17.49
CA LYS A 55 -1.51 -4.12 17.35
C LYS A 55 -2.16 -5.50 17.24
N GLU A 56 -3.20 -5.77 18.03
CA GLU A 56 -3.94 -7.03 17.99
C GLU A 56 -4.85 -7.14 16.76
N LEU A 57 -5.39 -6.02 16.30
CA LEU A 57 -6.24 -5.98 15.11
C LEU A 57 -5.45 -6.32 13.84
N LYS A 58 -4.21 -5.85 13.75
CA LYS A 58 -3.39 -5.95 12.55
C LYS A 58 -3.20 -7.40 12.05
N PRO A 59 -2.82 -8.40 12.89
CA PRO A 59 -2.75 -9.81 12.52
C PRO A 59 -4.08 -10.43 12.04
N LEU A 60 -5.22 -9.86 12.42
CA LEU A 60 -6.54 -10.37 12.03
C LEU A 60 -6.91 -10.00 10.59
N ALA A 61 -6.12 -9.15 9.93
CA ALA A 61 -6.35 -8.83 8.54
C ALA A 61 -5.94 -9.99 7.64
N ASN A 62 -6.91 -10.58 6.94
CA ASN A 62 -6.65 -11.61 5.95
C ASN A 62 -6.00 -11.05 4.67
N LYS A 63 -6.26 -9.77 4.37
CA LYS A 63 -5.81 -9.10 3.13
C LYS A 63 -5.57 -7.61 3.38
N LYS A 64 -4.65 -7.00 2.63
CA LYS A 64 -4.42 -5.53 2.62
C LYS A 64 -5.69 -4.71 2.39
N ARG A 65 -6.66 -5.22 1.63
CA ARG A 65 -7.96 -4.57 1.41
C ARG A 65 -8.77 -4.42 2.70
N GLN A 66 -8.69 -5.41 3.61
CA GLN A 66 -9.38 -5.36 4.90
C GLN A 66 -8.73 -4.31 5.81
N MET A 67 -7.39 -4.25 5.83
CA MET A 67 -6.67 -3.19 6.52
C MET A 67 -7.00 -1.80 5.97
N ALA A 68 -7.13 -1.65 4.64
CA ALA A 68 -7.51 -0.39 4.03
C ALA A 68 -8.92 0.06 4.45
N HIS A 69 -9.84 -0.87 4.65
CA HIS A 69 -11.15 -0.57 5.22
C HIS A 69 -11.02 -0.06 6.66
N TRP A 70 -10.25 -0.73 7.50
CA TRP A 70 -9.99 -0.27 8.88
C TRP A 70 -9.25 1.07 8.95
N ALA A 71 -8.31 1.33 8.04
CA ALA A 71 -7.59 2.60 7.95
C ALA A 71 -8.52 3.80 7.69
N SER A 72 -9.75 3.58 7.22
CA SER A 72 -10.73 4.64 7.00
C SER A 72 -11.44 5.12 8.26
N VAL A 73 -11.32 4.38 9.38
CA VAL A 73 -12.02 4.68 10.65
C VAL A 73 -11.59 6.02 11.25
N SER A 74 -10.29 6.30 11.28
CA SER A 74 -9.76 7.57 11.80
C SER A 74 -8.33 7.82 11.34
N LYS A 75 -7.83 9.05 11.50
CA LYS A 75 -6.44 9.42 11.19
C LYS A 75 -5.39 8.60 11.95
N GLU A 76 -5.72 8.18 13.17
CA GLU A 76 -4.84 7.34 13.99
C GLU A 76 -4.72 5.92 13.40
N TRP A 77 -5.85 5.35 12.99
CA TRP A 77 -5.89 4.04 12.35
C TRP A 77 -5.21 4.07 10.99
N GLN A 78 -5.45 5.14 10.24
CA GLN A 78 -4.76 5.43 8.99
C GLN A 78 -3.24 5.41 9.20
N TYR A 79 -2.73 6.22 10.14
CA TYR A 79 -1.29 6.30 10.41
C TYR A 79 -0.69 4.95 10.83
N PHE A 80 -1.41 4.15 11.61
CA PHE A 80 -0.93 2.87 12.09
C PHE A 80 -0.90 1.77 11.01
N LEU A 81 -1.93 1.73 10.15
CA LEU A 81 -2.13 0.64 9.20
C LEU A 81 -1.53 0.91 7.82
N GLU A 82 -1.50 2.17 7.38
CA GLU A 82 -1.01 2.54 6.04
C GLU A 82 0.43 2.11 5.73
N PRO A 83 1.39 2.11 6.67
CA PRO A 83 2.74 1.63 6.39
C PRO A 83 2.76 0.19 5.82
N GLU A 84 1.93 -0.71 6.34
CA GLU A 84 1.89 -2.08 5.84
C GLU A 84 0.99 -2.24 4.59
N ILE A 85 -0.07 -1.45 4.49
CA ILE A 85 -0.92 -1.41 3.29
C ILE A 85 -0.06 -1.02 2.09
N PHE A 86 0.70 0.07 2.21
CA PHE A 86 1.45 0.68 1.11
C PHE A 86 2.90 0.20 0.99
N ASP A 87 3.41 -0.63 1.91
CA ASP A 87 4.77 -1.18 1.86
C ASP A 87 5.14 -1.75 0.48
N THR A 88 4.20 -2.49 -0.12
CA THR A 88 4.34 -3.04 -1.46
C THR A 88 3.16 -2.59 -2.31
N VAL A 89 3.44 -1.84 -3.37
CA VAL A 89 2.48 -1.38 -4.38
C VAL A 89 2.54 -2.33 -5.57
N ARG A 90 1.41 -2.94 -5.93
CA ARG A 90 1.34 -3.90 -7.04
C ARG A 90 0.61 -3.30 -8.24
N ILE A 91 1.19 -3.46 -9.42
CA ILE A 91 0.68 -3.01 -10.72
C ILE A 91 0.29 -4.26 -11.50
N CYS A 92 -0.99 -4.47 -11.78
CA CYS A 92 -1.45 -5.68 -12.47
C CYS A 92 -1.98 -5.40 -13.89
N SER A 93 -2.39 -4.17 -14.18
CA SER A 93 -2.85 -3.76 -15.50
C SER A 93 -2.20 -2.45 -15.92
N LEU A 94 -1.56 -2.43 -17.09
CA LEU A 94 -1.25 -1.17 -17.77
C LEU A 94 -2.57 -0.45 -18.05
N GLY A 95 -2.70 0.80 -17.58
CA GLY A 95 -3.95 1.59 -17.64
C GLY A 95 -4.39 2.05 -16.27
N SER A 96 -5.51 1.53 -15.75
CA SER A 96 -6.13 2.03 -14.51
C SER A 96 -5.24 1.95 -13.27
N ASP A 97 -4.32 0.99 -13.21
CA ASP A 97 -3.43 0.83 -12.06
C ASP A 97 -2.31 1.87 -12.08
N ILE A 98 -1.81 2.24 -13.26
CA ILE A 98 -0.77 3.26 -13.48
C ILE A 98 -1.22 4.61 -12.90
N ASP A 99 -2.44 5.05 -13.19
CA ASP A 99 -2.96 6.31 -12.65
C ASP A 99 -3.11 6.28 -11.13
N ARG A 100 -3.59 5.16 -10.58
CA ARG A 100 -3.71 4.94 -9.13
C ARG A 100 -2.35 4.95 -8.44
N ILE A 101 -1.33 4.40 -9.08
CA ILE A 101 0.04 4.40 -8.56
C ILE A 101 0.58 5.81 -8.55
N GLY A 102 0.34 6.59 -9.62
CA GLY A 102 0.64 8.02 -9.62
C GLY A 102 0.09 8.72 -8.39
N GLN A 103 -1.13 8.39 -7.94
CA GLN A 103 -1.70 8.96 -6.71
C GLN A 103 -1.09 8.41 -5.41
N ILE A 104 -0.59 7.17 -5.41
CA ILE A 104 0.03 6.54 -4.22
C ILE A 104 1.48 6.99 -4.04
N VAL A 105 2.25 7.03 -5.13
CA VAL A 105 3.66 7.44 -5.11
C VAL A 105 3.82 8.95 -4.94
N ARG A 106 2.81 9.75 -5.31
CA ARG A 106 2.79 11.19 -5.04
C ARG A 106 2.37 11.46 -3.59
N GLY A 107 3.11 12.35 -2.92
CA GLY A 107 2.81 12.79 -1.56
C GLY A 107 3.39 11.89 -0.47
N TYR A 108 2.78 11.88 0.73
CA TYR A 108 3.37 11.20 1.90
C TYR A 108 3.35 9.67 1.79
N ARG A 109 2.41 9.10 1.04
CA ARG A 109 2.30 7.64 0.83
C ARG A 109 3.44 7.08 0.00
N GLY A 110 4.06 7.89 -0.87
CA GLY A 110 5.30 7.51 -1.56
C GLY A 110 6.44 7.18 -0.60
N LYS A 111 6.45 7.78 0.61
CA LYS A 111 7.43 7.46 1.67
C LYS A 111 7.13 6.14 2.38
N LEU A 112 5.94 5.58 2.21
CA LEU A 112 5.53 4.31 2.81
C LEU A 112 5.81 3.12 1.88
N ALA A 113 5.90 3.36 0.57
CA ALA A 113 6.22 2.33 -0.40
C ALA A 113 7.70 1.97 -0.36
N SER A 114 8.01 0.75 0.07
CA SER A 114 9.37 0.18 0.02
C SER A 114 9.59 -0.67 -1.24
N LYS A 115 8.51 -1.16 -1.85
CA LYS A 115 8.55 -2.04 -3.02
C LYS A 115 7.46 -1.69 -4.03
N ILE A 116 7.80 -1.83 -5.30
CA ILE A 116 6.86 -1.79 -6.41
C ILE A 116 6.95 -3.09 -7.19
N SER A 117 5.84 -3.81 -7.31
CA SER A 117 5.74 -5.07 -8.06
C SER A 117 4.93 -4.86 -9.34
N LEU A 118 5.57 -4.98 -10.50
CA LEU A 118 4.95 -4.89 -11.81
C LEU A 118 4.65 -6.29 -12.35
N HIS A 119 3.38 -6.56 -12.63
CA HIS A 119 2.90 -7.81 -13.20
C HIS A 119 2.54 -7.55 -14.65
N VAL A 120 3.34 -8.09 -15.57
CA VAL A 120 3.08 -7.99 -17.01
C VAL A 120 2.42 -9.28 -17.46
N GLY A 121 1.18 -9.17 -17.94
CA GLY A 121 0.47 -10.29 -18.55
C GLY A 121 1.09 -10.63 -19.90
N MET A 122 1.49 -11.89 -20.06
CA MET A 122 2.06 -12.40 -21.31
C MET A 122 1.02 -13.23 -22.07
N ILE A 123 1.30 -13.50 -23.34
CA ILE A 123 0.48 -14.38 -24.18
C ILE A 123 0.38 -15.76 -23.51
N GLU A 124 -0.84 -16.34 -23.51
CA GLU A 124 -1.06 -17.65 -22.93
C GLU A 124 -0.46 -18.74 -23.82
N TYR A 125 0.34 -19.62 -23.22
CA TYR A 125 0.79 -20.83 -23.90
C TYR A 125 -0.29 -21.91 -23.85
N THR A 126 -0.49 -22.59 -24.97
CA THR A 126 -1.27 -23.83 -24.98
C THR A 126 -0.42 -24.98 -24.41
N GLY A 127 -1.06 -26.02 -23.88
CA GLY A 127 -0.36 -27.14 -23.22
C GLY A 127 0.73 -27.82 -24.06
N ALA A 128 0.67 -27.70 -25.38
CA ALA A 128 1.65 -28.26 -26.32
C ALA A 128 2.95 -27.43 -26.42
N GLU A 129 2.94 -26.16 -26.02
CA GLU A 129 4.04 -25.21 -26.25
C GLU A 129 5.01 -25.10 -25.06
N TYR A 130 4.70 -25.73 -23.91
CA TYR A 130 5.54 -25.63 -22.71
C TYR A 130 6.97 -26.17 -22.89
N ALA A 131 7.17 -27.12 -23.80
CA ALA A 131 8.46 -27.73 -24.08
C ALA A 131 9.14 -27.15 -25.34
N GLN A 132 8.49 -26.20 -26.01
CA GLN A 132 9.01 -25.60 -27.24
C GLN A 132 9.65 -24.24 -26.92
N PRO A 133 10.78 -23.89 -27.57
CA PRO A 133 11.30 -22.54 -27.52
C PRO A 133 10.25 -21.57 -28.08
N GLU A 134 10.15 -20.38 -27.48
CA GLU A 134 9.26 -19.32 -27.93
C GLU A 134 9.64 -18.93 -29.38
N ASP A 135 8.65 -18.73 -30.24
CA ASP A 135 8.90 -18.24 -31.60
C ASP A 135 9.30 -16.76 -31.60
N SER A 136 9.90 -16.29 -32.70
CA SER A 136 10.42 -14.92 -32.81
C SER A 136 9.35 -13.85 -32.62
N ASP A 137 8.12 -14.12 -33.05
CA ASP A 137 7.03 -13.16 -32.99
C ASP A 137 6.50 -13.05 -31.56
N THR A 138 6.38 -14.18 -30.86
CA THR A 138 6.04 -14.25 -29.44
C THR A 138 7.08 -13.55 -28.57
N ILE A 139 8.38 -13.78 -28.82
CA ILE A 139 9.46 -13.07 -28.12
C ILE A 139 9.35 -11.56 -28.35
N THR A 140 9.12 -11.14 -29.60
CA THR A 140 9.00 -9.73 -29.97
C THR A 140 7.81 -9.07 -29.28
N ALA A 141 6.65 -9.74 -29.27
CA ALA A 141 5.44 -9.25 -28.61
C ALA A 141 5.62 -9.14 -27.08
N ASN A 142 6.21 -10.15 -26.43
CA ASN A 142 6.47 -10.14 -24.99
C ASN A 142 7.46 -9.03 -24.59
N ASN A 143 8.53 -8.85 -25.38
CA ASN A 143 9.51 -7.79 -25.15
C ASN A 143 8.89 -6.40 -25.32
N LEU A 144 8.04 -6.21 -26.33
CA LEU A 144 7.32 -4.96 -26.53
C LEU A 144 6.40 -4.65 -25.34
N ALA A 145 5.58 -5.62 -24.92
CA ALA A 145 4.69 -5.47 -23.77
C ALA A 145 5.46 -5.14 -22.48
N LEU A 146 6.61 -5.78 -22.26
CA LEU A 146 7.48 -5.48 -21.13
C LEU A 146 8.08 -4.07 -21.21
N ALA A 147 8.57 -3.67 -22.38
CA ALA A 147 9.16 -2.36 -22.60
C ALA A 147 8.14 -1.22 -22.39
N GLU A 148 6.91 -1.39 -22.86
CA GLU A 148 5.81 -0.45 -22.62
C GLU A 148 5.47 -0.35 -21.12
N ALA A 149 5.41 -1.50 -20.43
CA ALA A 149 5.16 -1.59 -18.99
C ALA A 149 6.22 -0.85 -18.16
N LEU A 150 7.49 -1.08 -18.47
CA LEU A 150 8.61 -0.44 -17.78
C LEU A 150 8.67 1.06 -18.09
N THR A 151 8.46 1.46 -19.35
CA THR A 151 8.43 2.87 -19.75
C THR A 151 7.34 3.62 -18.99
N ALA A 152 6.14 3.05 -18.90
CA ALA A 152 5.04 3.68 -18.18
C ALA A 152 5.29 3.77 -16.68
N LEU A 153 5.86 2.72 -16.07
CA LEU A 153 6.27 2.74 -14.66
C LEU A 153 7.32 3.84 -14.41
N PHE A 154 8.38 3.90 -15.21
CA PHE A 154 9.44 4.90 -15.01
C PHE A 154 8.94 6.33 -15.23
N SER A 155 8.01 6.55 -16.17
CA SER A 155 7.39 7.86 -16.35
C SER A 155 6.63 8.35 -15.09
N ILE A 156 6.00 7.45 -14.35
CA ILE A 156 5.35 7.79 -13.08
C ILE A 156 6.39 8.10 -12.00
N LEU A 157 7.47 7.32 -11.93
CA LEU A 157 8.50 7.44 -10.89
C LEU A 157 9.48 8.59 -11.12
N SER A 158 9.62 9.08 -12.35
CA SER A 158 10.51 10.18 -12.69
C SER A 158 9.91 11.57 -12.42
N ASN A 159 8.64 11.64 -12.03
CA ASN A 159 7.89 12.87 -11.71
C ASN A 159 7.72 13.04 -10.20
#